data_AF-A0A6I3MWL1-F1
#
_entry.id   AF-A0A6I3MWL1-F1
#
_cell.length_a   1.000
_cell.length_b   1.000
_cell.length_c   1.000
_cell.angle_alpha   90.00
_cell.angle_beta   90.00
_cell.angle_gamma   90.00
#
_symmetry.space_group_name_H-M   'P 1'
#
loop_
_entity.id
_entity.type
_entity.pdbx_description
1 polymer ?
#
loop_
_entity_poly.entity_id
_entity_poly.type
_entity_poly.pdbx_seq_one_letter_code
_entity_poly.pdbx_strand_id
1 'polypeptide(L)'
;MLAGISLMGAVGCGGGSENGASSGGTTEVSAKQDFCTVAKGQTKADLTLKQGDADSVKLYYANQVGMSSSLVFAAPADILETAKNLQNGTVELYKILESFKFSFTKMSASESALAKIKVISDKYHLEDSDTKMNKYLLDKCGITAQQQGVPTTVAQ
;
A
#
# COMPACT_ATOMS: atom_id res chain seq x y z
N MET A 1 -30.62 -10.79 28.00
CA MET A 1 -29.86 -10.20 29.12
C MET A 1 -28.59 -9.60 28.51
N LEU A 2 -28.57 -8.29 28.26
CA LEU A 2 -27.91 -7.24 29.10
C LEU A 2 -26.39 -7.52 29.21
N ALA A 3 -25.45 -6.67 28.78
CA ALA A 3 -25.40 -5.22 28.58
C ALA A 3 -24.39 -4.89 27.44
N GLY A 4 -24.38 -3.76 26.73
CA GLY A 4 -24.91 -2.43 27.02
C GLY A 4 -23.79 -1.49 27.49
N ILE A 5 -23.12 -0.80 26.57
CA ILE A 5 -22.50 0.52 26.82
C ILE A 5 -22.72 1.38 25.58
N SER A 6 -23.70 2.29 25.67
CA SER A 6 -23.79 3.50 24.87
C SER A 6 -22.94 4.57 25.53
N LEU A 7 -22.15 5.30 24.75
CA LEU A 7 -21.68 6.64 25.11
C LEU A 7 -21.85 7.55 23.88
N MET A 8 -23.03 8.19 23.86
CA MET A 8 -23.25 9.43 23.14
C MET A 8 -22.75 10.59 24.02
N GLY A 9 -21.98 11.51 23.44
CA GLY A 9 -21.78 12.88 23.90
C GLY A 9 -21.45 13.72 22.66
N ALA A 10 -22.44 14.35 22.03
CA ALA A 10 -22.97 15.68 22.33
C ALA A 10 -22.05 16.82 21.86
N VAL A 11 -22.43 17.37 20.70
CA VAL A 11 -22.49 18.80 20.31
C VAL A 11 -21.48 19.78 20.95
N GLY A 12 -20.58 20.29 20.11
CA GLY A 12 -19.94 21.60 20.27
C GLY A 12 -20.20 22.45 19.03
N CYS A 13 -21.32 23.16 19.03
CA CYS A 13 -21.59 24.27 18.12
C CYS A 13 -20.89 25.51 18.68
N GLY A 14 -19.92 26.06 17.96
CA GLY A 14 -19.22 27.30 18.31
C GLY A 14 -19.01 28.12 17.05
N GLY A 15 -19.94 29.04 16.77
CA GLY A 15 -19.78 30.07 15.76
C GLY A 15 -19.07 31.29 16.36
N GLY A 16 -18.25 31.96 15.55
CA GLY A 16 -17.64 33.25 15.89
C GLY A 16 -16.45 33.57 14.96
N SER A 17 -16.72 34.40 13.96
CA SER A 17 -15.79 34.92 12.94
C SER A 17 -14.59 35.68 13.51
N GLU A 18 -13.45 35.68 12.81
CA GLU A 18 -12.63 36.90 12.57
C GLU A 18 -11.51 36.66 11.54
N ASN A 19 -11.34 37.67 10.67
CA ASN A 19 -10.36 37.79 9.60
C ASN A 19 -8.91 37.67 10.08
N GLY A 20 -8.06 37.05 9.25
CA GLY A 20 -6.62 37.11 9.42
C GLY A 20 -5.87 36.59 8.21
N ALA A 21 -5.86 37.36 7.12
CA ALA A 21 -4.93 37.15 6.01
C ALA A 21 -3.53 37.66 6.41
N SER A 22 -2.53 36.79 6.41
CA SER A 22 -1.13 37.09 6.02
C SER A 22 -0.33 35.78 6.01
N SER A 23 0.01 35.29 4.82
CA SER A 23 1.23 35.60 4.06
C SER A 23 2.43 34.77 4.55
N GLY A 24 2.91 33.86 3.71
CA GLY A 24 4.20 33.21 3.92
C GLY A 24 4.31 31.82 3.33
N GLY A 25 4.25 31.70 2.00
CA GLY A 25 4.59 30.45 1.33
C GLY A 25 4.22 30.55 -0.14
N THR A 26 5.16 31.01 -0.95
CA THR A 26 5.09 30.94 -2.40
C THR A 26 4.88 29.49 -2.82
N THR A 27 3.62 29.15 -3.12
CA THR A 27 3.19 27.87 -3.64
C THR A 27 3.67 27.74 -5.08
N GLU A 28 4.94 27.37 -5.23
CA GLU A 28 5.47 26.97 -6.52
C GLU A 28 6.04 25.56 -6.40
N VAL A 29 5.17 24.56 -6.54
CA VAL A 29 5.56 23.21 -6.96
C VAL A 29 4.39 22.65 -7.76
N SER A 30 4.62 22.29 -9.03
CA SER A 30 3.68 21.50 -9.84
C SER A 30 2.98 20.46 -8.99
N ALA A 31 1.64 20.45 -9.00
CA ALA A 31 0.80 19.61 -8.15
C ALA A 31 1.04 18.11 -8.40
N LYS A 32 2.14 17.57 -7.89
CA LYS A 32 2.24 16.15 -7.56
C LYS A 32 1.11 15.89 -6.59
N GLN A 33 0.27 14.90 -6.89
CA GLN A 33 -0.71 14.44 -5.92
C GLN A 33 0.00 14.13 -4.61
N ASP A 34 -0.56 14.61 -3.51
CA ASP A 34 -0.04 14.36 -2.18
C ASP A 34 0.06 12.85 -1.93
N PHE A 35 1.20 12.40 -1.38
CA PHE A 35 1.51 10.99 -1.17
C PHE A 35 0.40 10.23 -0.42
N CYS A 36 -0.18 10.84 0.61
CA CYS A 36 -1.26 10.22 1.38
C CYS A 36 -2.56 10.13 0.58
N THR A 37 -2.82 11.05 -0.36
CA THR A 37 -3.95 10.97 -1.29
C THR A 37 -3.79 9.79 -2.24
N VAL A 38 -2.60 9.61 -2.80
CA VAL A 38 -2.28 8.46 -3.66
C VAL A 38 -2.43 7.16 -2.88
N ALA A 39 -1.86 7.07 -1.67
CA ALA A 39 -1.95 5.88 -0.83
C ALA A 39 -3.41 5.51 -0.47
N LYS A 40 -4.24 6.49 -0.09
CA LYS A 40 -5.67 6.26 0.17
C LYS A 40 -6.44 5.83 -1.07
N GLY A 41 -6.05 6.29 -2.27
CA GLY A 41 -6.65 5.82 -3.51
C GLY A 41 -6.42 4.31 -3.75
N GLN A 42 -5.26 3.80 -3.33
CA GLN A 42 -4.85 2.41 -3.54
C GLN A 42 -5.50 1.42 -2.57
N THR A 43 -5.83 1.87 -1.35
CA THR A 43 -6.56 1.07 -0.34
C THR A 43 -7.96 0.59 -0.76
N LYS A 44 -8.52 1.11 -1.85
CA LYS A 44 -9.88 0.82 -2.32
C LYS A 44 -9.94 -0.20 -3.45
N ALA A 45 -8.80 -0.71 -3.92
CA ALA A 45 -8.77 -1.73 -4.96
C ALA A 45 -9.18 -3.09 -4.37
N ASP A 46 -10.50 -3.34 -4.30
CA ASP A 46 -11.04 -4.66 -3.97
C ASP A 46 -10.79 -5.60 -5.16
N LEU A 47 -9.63 -6.26 -5.12
CA LEU A 47 -9.29 -7.31 -6.06
C LEU A 47 -9.52 -8.63 -5.33
N THR A 48 -10.72 -9.17 -5.49
CA THR A 48 -11.02 -10.52 -5.03
C THR A 48 -10.11 -11.52 -5.75
N LEU A 49 -9.06 -11.99 -5.07
CA LEU A 49 -8.19 -13.04 -5.56
C LEU A 49 -8.94 -14.37 -5.55
N LYS A 50 -9.36 -14.85 -6.73
CA LYS A 50 -9.83 -16.23 -6.87
C LYS A 50 -8.62 -17.17 -6.81
N GLN A 51 -8.56 -17.98 -5.76
CA GLN A 51 -7.46 -18.91 -5.54
C GLN A 51 -7.32 -19.86 -6.74
N GLY A 52 -6.12 -19.90 -7.34
CA GLY A 52 -5.81 -20.80 -8.47
C GLY A 52 -6.07 -20.24 -9.87
N ASP A 53 -6.66 -19.04 -10.00
CA ASP A 53 -6.89 -18.40 -11.30
C ASP A 53 -5.69 -17.53 -11.70
N ALA A 54 -4.93 -17.98 -12.70
CA ALA A 54 -3.70 -17.31 -13.15
C ALA A 54 -3.96 -15.88 -13.65
N ASP A 55 -5.11 -15.62 -14.27
CA ASP A 55 -5.50 -14.29 -14.75
C ASP A 55 -5.81 -13.33 -13.60
N SER A 56 -6.49 -13.79 -12.55
CA SER A 56 -6.74 -13.01 -11.33
C SER A 56 -5.44 -12.66 -10.61
N VAL A 57 -4.50 -13.61 -10.51
CA VAL A 57 -3.17 -13.37 -9.91
C VAL A 57 -2.38 -12.38 -10.76
N LYS A 58 -2.36 -12.56 -12.09
CA LYS A 58 -1.71 -11.64 -13.01
C LYS A 58 -2.26 -10.22 -12.88
N LEU A 59 -3.58 -10.06 -12.89
CA LEU A 59 -4.24 -8.76 -12.77
C LEU A 59 -3.90 -8.10 -11.42
N TYR A 60 -3.89 -8.88 -10.34
CA TYR A 60 -3.53 -8.39 -9.01
C TYR A 60 -2.12 -7.82 -8.97
N TYR A 61 -1.11 -8.60 -9.38
CA TYR A 61 0.28 -8.14 -9.32
C TYR A 61 0.58 -7.06 -10.37
N ALA A 62 -0.07 -7.08 -11.53
CA ALA A 62 0.03 -5.97 -12.50
C ALA A 62 -0.49 -4.66 -11.90
N ASN A 63 -1.61 -4.72 -11.17
CA ASN A 63 -2.13 -3.56 -10.45
C ASN A 63 -1.16 -3.11 -9.34
N GLN A 64 -0.57 -4.03 -8.57
CA GLN A 64 0.43 -3.70 -7.55
C GLN A 64 1.68 -3.02 -8.12
N VAL A 65 2.16 -3.43 -9.30
CA VAL A 65 3.25 -2.73 -10.01
C VAL A 65 2.85 -1.31 -10.39
N GLY A 66 1.63 -1.11 -10.88
CA GLY A 66 1.10 0.22 -11.20
C GLY A 66 0.98 1.11 -9.96
N MET A 67 0.40 0.58 -8.88
CA MET A 67 0.19 1.26 -7.62
C MET A 67 1.51 1.67 -6.94
N SER A 68 2.47 0.74 -6.85
CA SER A 68 3.79 1.04 -6.29
C SER A 68 4.54 2.12 -7.09
N SER A 69 4.36 2.18 -8.41
CA SER A 69 4.91 3.26 -9.24
C SER A 69 4.34 4.64 -8.90
N SER A 70 3.01 4.73 -8.71
CA SER A 70 2.37 5.98 -8.29
C SER A 70 2.82 6.42 -6.89
N LEU A 71 3.03 5.47 -5.97
CA LEU A 71 3.58 5.78 -4.64
C LEU A 71 4.99 6.34 -4.74
N VAL A 72 5.86 5.73 -5.55
CA VAL A 72 7.24 6.23 -5.76
C VAL A 72 7.24 7.63 -6.37
N PHE A 73 6.36 7.90 -7.33
CA PHE A 73 6.28 9.21 -7.96
C PHE A 73 5.87 10.31 -6.96
N ALA A 74 4.96 9.99 -6.04
CA ALA A 74 4.46 10.90 -5.02
C ALA A 74 5.29 10.90 -3.72
N ALA A 75 6.20 9.94 -3.53
CA ALA A 75 6.89 9.73 -2.26
C ALA A 75 7.77 10.93 -1.86
N PRO A 76 7.62 11.45 -0.63
CA PRO A 76 8.55 12.42 -0.07
C PRO A 76 9.94 11.79 0.16
N ALA A 77 10.96 12.64 0.26
CA ALA A 77 12.37 12.21 0.27
C ALA A 77 12.71 11.24 1.41
N ASP A 78 12.05 11.37 2.57
CA ASP A 78 12.25 10.55 3.76
C ASP A 78 11.68 9.12 3.64
N ILE A 79 10.75 8.87 2.72
CA ILE A 79 10.20 7.53 2.44
C ILE A 79 10.47 7.03 1.00
N LEU A 80 11.10 7.85 0.16
CA LEU A 80 11.31 7.55 -1.26
C LEU A 80 12.10 6.25 -1.50
N GLU A 81 13.16 6.01 -0.74
CA GLU A 81 13.95 4.78 -0.87
C GLU A 81 13.13 3.54 -0.50
N THR A 82 12.33 3.64 0.57
CA THR A 82 11.41 2.57 0.99
C THR A 82 10.38 2.27 -0.10
N ALA A 83 9.78 3.31 -0.70
CA ALA A 83 8.84 3.16 -1.81
C ALA A 83 9.51 2.50 -3.04
N LYS A 84 10.74 2.89 -3.38
CA LYS A 84 11.50 2.30 -4.49
C LYS A 84 11.84 0.84 -4.25
N ASN A 85 12.25 0.47 -3.04
CA ASN A 85 12.54 -0.91 -2.68
C ASN A 85 11.30 -1.81 -2.85
N LEU A 86 10.15 -1.36 -2.35
CA LEU A 86 8.88 -2.06 -2.51
C LEU A 86 8.46 -2.17 -3.99
N GLN A 87 8.60 -1.09 -4.76
CA GLN A 87 8.31 -1.11 -6.20
C GLN A 87 9.21 -2.12 -6.94
N ASN A 88 10.53 -2.04 -6.74
CA ASN A 88 11.49 -2.89 -7.42
C ASN A 88 11.28 -4.37 -7.03
N GLY A 89 11.03 -4.66 -5.75
CA GLY A 89 10.68 -5.99 -5.28
C GLY A 89 9.41 -6.52 -5.93
N THR A 90 8.35 -5.69 -6.03
CA THR A 90 7.08 -6.06 -6.67
C THR A 90 7.27 -6.36 -8.16
N VAL A 91 8.07 -5.56 -8.87
CA VAL A 91 8.38 -5.78 -10.29
C VAL A 91 9.18 -7.06 -10.51
N GLU A 92 10.19 -7.34 -9.69
CA GLU A 92 10.95 -8.58 -9.80
C GLU A 92 10.11 -9.81 -9.42
N LEU A 93 9.25 -9.71 -8.40
CA LEU A 93 8.30 -10.76 -8.04
C LEU A 93 7.30 -11.04 -9.17
N TYR A 94 6.78 -10.00 -9.84
CA TYR A 94 5.91 -10.15 -11.01
C TYR A 94 6.58 -10.97 -12.12
N LYS A 95 7.87 -10.72 -12.41
CA LYS A 95 8.63 -11.47 -13.42
C LYS A 95 8.83 -12.94 -13.05
N ILE A 96 9.02 -13.24 -11.76
CA ILE A 96 9.05 -14.63 -11.28
C ILE A 96 7.69 -15.26 -11.52
N LEU A 97 6.61 -14.64 -11.05
CA LEU A 97 5.24 -15.15 -11.23
C LEU A 97 4.94 -15.40 -12.71
N GLU A 98 5.29 -14.47 -13.59
CA GLU A 98 5.12 -14.61 -15.05
C GLU A 98 5.86 -15.83 -15.61
N SER A 99 7.10 -16.08 -15.15
CA SER A 99 7.90 -17.23 -15.56
C SER A 99 7.22 -18.57 -15.18
N PHE A 100 6.42 -18.57 -14.11
CA PHE A 100 5.61 -19.71 -13.67
C PHE A 100 4.15 -19.65 -14.14
N LYS A 101 3.84 -18.77 -15.11
CA LYS A 101 2.48 -18.56 -15.64
C LYS A 101 1.47 -18.23 -14.55
N PHE A 102 1.89 -17.46 -13.54
CA PHE A 102 1.10 -17.01 -12.39
C PHE A 102 0.49 -18.15 -11.57
N SER A 103 1.08 -19.35 -11.63
CA SER A 103 0.65 -20.51 -10.84
C SER A 103 1.42 -20.59 -9.52
N PHE A 104 0.76 -20.24 -8.42
CA PHE A 104 1.35 -20.37 -7.08
C PHE A 104 1.76 -21.81 -6.76
N THR A 105 0.97 -22.80 -7.18
CA THR A 105 1.30 -24.22 -6.99
C THR A 105 2.61 -24.61 -7.67
N LYS A 106 2.86 -24.13 -8.90
CA LYS A 106 4.12 -24.41 -9.60
C LYS A 106 5.29 -23.65 -8.99
N MET A 107 5.05 -22.45 -8.48
CA MET A 107 6.06 -21.62 -7.86
C MET A 107 6.48 -22.17 -6.49
N SER A 108 5.52 -22.54 -5.63
CA SER A 108 5.80 -23.10 -4.30
C SER A 108 6.47 -24.48 -4.36
N ALA A 109 6.19 -25.26 -5.41
CA ALA A 109 6.87 -26.52 -5.68
C ALA A 109 8.29 -26.37 -6.27
N SER A 110 8.75 -25.14 -6.57
CA SER A 110 10.06 -24.88 -7.17
C SER A 110 11.03 -24.26 -6.17
N GLU A 111 12.04 -25.02 -5.73
CA GLU A 111 13.12 -24.51 -4.87
C GLU A 111 13.84 -23.33 -5.52
N SER A 112 14.02 -23.36 -6.84
CA SER A 112 14.62 -22.25 -7.60
C SER A 112 13.80 -20.96 -7.54
N ALA A 113 12.46 -21.07 -7.47
CA ALA A 113 11.59 -19.90 -7.33
C ALA A 113 11.71 -19.33 -5.92
N LEU A 114 11.67 -20.20 -4.91
CA LEU A 114 11.84 -19.81 -3.50
C LEU A 114 13.19 -19.12 -3.25
N ALA A 115 14.26 -19.65 -3.83
CA ALA A 115 15.58 -19.03 -3.74
C ALA A 115 15.62 -17.64 -4.39
N LYS A 116 15.01 -17.47 -5.57
CA LYS A 116 14.92 -16.16 -6.24
C LYS A 116 14.08 -15.16 -5.45
N ILE A 117 12.95 -15.59 -4.87
CA ILE A 117 12.12 -14.75 -4.00
C ILE A 117 12.93 -14.30 -2.79
N LYS A 118 13.70 -15.19 -2.16
CA LYS A 118 14.56 -14.84 -1.03
C LYS A 118 15.61 -13.80 -1.43
N VAL A 119 16.30 -14.01 -2.57
CA VAL A 119 17.30 -13.06 -3.07
C VAL A 119 16.71 -11.68 -3.29
N ILE A 120 15.49 -11.59 -3.86
CA ILE A 120 14.78 -10.31 -4.03
C ILE A 120 14.44 -9.69 -2.67
N SER A 121 13.92 -10.49 -1.74
CA SER A 121 13.57 -10.04 -0.39
C SER A 121 14.78 -9.42 0.31
N ASP A 122 15.91 -10.11 0.29
CA ASP A 122 17.16 -9.66 0.91
C ASP A 122 17.71 -8.42 0.19
N LYS A 123 17.77 -8.43 -1.15
CA LYS A 123 18.33 -7.35 -1.98
C LYS A 123 17.61 -6.01 -1.77
N TYR A 124 16.30 -6.03 -1.60
CA TYR A 124 15.50 -4.82 -1.42
C TYR A 124 15.03 -4.60 0.01
N HIS A 125 15.48 -5.43 0.97
CA HIS A 125 15.06 -5.34 2.36
C HIS A 125 13.52 -5.25 2.47
N LEU A 126 12.81 -6.18 1.83
CA LEU A 126 11.35 -6.04 1.64
C LEU A 126 10.58 -6.04 2.95
N GLU A 127 10.97 -6.87 3.92
CA GLU A 127 10.33 -6.92 5.24
C GLU A 127 10.51 -5.61 6.03
N ASP A 128 11.72 -5.06 6.03
CA ASP A 128 12.02 -3.76 6.66
C ASP A 128 11.32 -2.61 5.94
N SER A 129 11.30 -2.65 4.61
CA SER A 129 10.68 -1.63 3.77
C SER A 129 9.16 -1.63 3.94
N ASP A 130 8.53 -2.81 4.01
CA ASP A 130 7.09 -2.95 4.27
C ASP A 130 6.76 -2.41 5.66
N THR A 131 7.54 -2.78 6.69
CA THR A 131 7.37 -2.28 8.06
C THR A 131 7.49 -0.75 8.12
N LYS A 132 8.52 -0.17 7.48
CA LYS A 132 8.72 1.28 7.43
C LYS A 132 7.60 1.99 6.68
N MET A 133 7.16 1.45 5.54
CA MET A 133 6.05 2.00 4.77
C MET A 133 4.75 1.96 5.57
N ASN A 134 4.43 0.84 6.19
CA ASN A 134 3.21 0.68 6.99
C ASN A 134 3.19 1.65 8.19
N LYS A 135 4.32 1.78 8.88
CA LYS A 135 4.46 2.78 9.94
C LYS A 135 4.29 4.21 9.42
N TYR A 136 4.91 4.54 8.29
CA TYR A 136 4.78 5.86 7.68
C TYR A 136 3.33 6.17 7.28
N LEU A 137 2.64 5.21 6.65
CA LEU A 137 1.24 5.35 6.24
C LEU A 137 0.31 5.52 7.46
N LEU A 138 0.60 4.84 8.57
CA LEU A 138 -0.11 5.05 9.83
C LEU A 138 0.17 6.45 10.41
N ASP A 139 1.44 6.76 10.66
CA ASP A 139 1.87 7.95 11.40
C ASP A 139 1.61 9.26 10.63
N LYS A 140 1.75 9.24 9.30
CA LYS A 140 1.64 10.43 8.43
C LYS A 140 0.33 10.53 7.68
N CYS A 141 -0.26 9.40 7.29
CA CYS A 141 -1.47 9.38 6.46
C CYS A 141 -2.73 8.94 7.22
N GLY A 142 -2.59 8.39 8.43
CA GLY A 142 -3.69 7.83 9.21
C GLY A 142 -4.32 6.58 8.58
N ILE A 143 -3.56 5.85 7.75
CA ILE A 143 -4.03 4.64 7.05
C ILE A 143 -3.64 3.42 7.88
N THR A 144 -4.63 2.60 8.25
CA THR A 144 -4.38 1.38 9.03
C THR A 144 -4.14 0.16 8.12
N ALA A 145 -3.46 -0.88 8.64
CA ALA A 145 -3.18 -2.11 7.90
C ALA A 145 -4.44 -2.81 7.35
N GLN A 146 -5.58 -2.67 8.04
CA GLN A 146 -6.88 -3.20 7.60
C GLN A 146 -7.42 -2.48 6.35
N GLN A 147 -6.98 -1.25 6.10
CA GLN A 147 -7.33 -0.49 4.91
C GLN A 147 -6.37 -0.80 3.75
N GLN A 148 -5.18 -1.35 4.00
CA GLN A 148 -4.15 -1.57 2.98
C GLN A 148 -4.39 -2.78 2.07
N GLY A 149 -5.58 -3.38 2.11
CA GLY A 149 -5.96 -4.44 1.17
C GLY A 149 -5.11 -5.71 1.28
N VAL A 150 -4.51 -5.97 2.44
CA VAL A 150 -3.96 -7.30 2.73
C VAL A 150 -5.15 -8.26 2.75
N PRO A 151 -5.22 -9.26 1.86
CA PRO A 151 -6.34 -10.20 1.86
C PRO A 151 -6.34 -10.94 3.21
N THR A 152 -7.24 -10.56 4.10
CA THR A 152 -7.37 -11.16 5.44
C THR A 152 -7.99 -12.56 5.41
N THR A 153 -8.34 -13.07 4.24
CA THR A 153 -8.94 -14.40 4.10
C THR A 153 -8.68 -14.92 2.69
N VAL A 154 -7.82 -15.94 2.59
CA VAL A 154 -8.00 -16.96 1.57
C VAL A 154 -9.26 -17.71 2.02
N ALA A 155 -10.40 -17.47 1.38
CA ALA A 155 -11.59 -18.26 1.66
C ALA A 155 -11.24 -19.72 1.30
N GLN A 156 -11.24 -20.58 2.33
CA GLN A 156 -11.17 -22.03 2.16
C GLN A 156 -12.43 -22.55 1.46
#